data_AF-A0A7W3W3R0-F1
#
_entry.id   AF-A0A7W3W3R0-F1
#
_cell.length_a   1.000
_cell.length_b   1.000
_cell.length_c   1.000
_cell.angle_alpha   90.00
_cell.angle_beta   90.00
_cell.angle_gamma   90.00
#
_symmetry.space_group_name_H-M   'P 1'
#
loop_
_entity.id
_entity.type
_entity.pdbx_description
1 polymer ?
#
loop_
_entity_poly.entity_id
_entity_poly.type
_entity_poly.pdbx_seq_one_letter_code
_entity_poly.pdbx_strand_id
1 'polypeptide(L)'
;MIVQWCVKGLHLESDEKAKGLIDNHGGLLCNWWRKVGRIRPSQVRDKLTATALDRHINHFDELDPVTRVPFSEDSPFISLTSGTVERDAFAATNHVRRARDTALWFGTEYGKHEFAYLYTCWVLLAPRPAVEVEGVAEEVRDLNAYRRYSAYQTEGEVTAKIMVPGNQIKSCEKWELNRSKKAFHRTLVHPNPRFTEPEALSNVRELI
;
A
#
# COMPACT_ATOMS: atom_id res chain seq x y z
N MET A 1 -16.97 0.01 9.28
CA MET A 1 -15.74 0.63 8.75
C MET A 1 -14.62 0.23 9.69
N ILE A 2 -13.51 -0.27 9.14
CA ILE A 2 -12.37 -0.77 9.90
C ILE A 2 -11.19 0.15 9.60
N VAL A 3 -10.43 0.54 10.60
CA VAL A 3 -9.13 1.19 10.39
C VAL A 3 -8.10 0.08 10.22
N GLN A 4 -7.36 0.11 9.12
CA GLN A 4 -6.29 -0.84 8.84
C GLN A 4 -4.94 -0.12 8.80
N TRP A 5 -4.00 -0.57 9.63
CA TRP A 5 -2.61 -0.16 9.52
C TRP A 5 -1.92 -0.89 8.38
N CYS A 6 -1.15 -0.16 7.59
CA CYS A 6 -0.42 -0.67 6.44
C CYS A 6 0.97 -0.07 6.35
N VAL A 7 1.80 -0.72 5.54
CA VAL A 7 3.12 -0.23 5.14
C VAL A 7 3.19 -0.16 3.62
N LYS A 8 3.74 0.93 3.08
CA LYS A 8 4.13 1.06 1.68
C LYS A 8 5.64 1.01 1.56
N GLY A 9 6.16 0.08 0.78
CA GLY A 9 7.56 0.07 0.35
C GLY A 9 7.73 0.84 -0.95
N LEU A 10 8.76 1.70 -1.03
CA LEU A 10 9.16 2.42 -2.24
C LEU A 10 10.68 2.48 -2.35
N HIS A 11 11.18 2.34 -3.57
CA HIS A 11 12.49 2.84 -3.93
C HIS A 11 12.39 4.32 -4.32
N LEU A 12 13.26 5.16 -3.77
CA LEU A 12 13.36 6.60 -4.12
C LEU A 12 14.84 6.98 -4.17
N GLU A 13 15.19 7.96 -5.01
CA GLU A 13 16.59 8.30 -5.29
C GLU A 13 17.36 8.92 -4.10
N SER A 14 16.66 9.48 -3.11
CA SER A 14 17.27 10.27 -2.03
C SER A 14 16.40 10.36 -0.79
N ASP A 15 17.02 10.59 0.37
CA ASP A 15 16.33 10.84 1.64
C ASP A 15 15.43 12.09 1.56
N GLU A 16 15.85 13.13 0.82
CA GLU A 16 15.10 14.38 0.63
C GLU A 16 13.78 14.13 -0.12
N LYS A 17 13.84 13.39 -1.23
CA LYS A 17 12.63 12.94 -1.94
C LYS A 17 11.71 12.15 -1.02
N ALA A 18 12.25 11.24 -0.20
CA ALA A 18 11.44 10.42 0.70
C ALA A 18 10.74 11.25 1.78
N LYS A 19 11.48 12.14 2.45
CA LYS A 19 10.93 13.08 3.45
C LYS A 19 9.91 14.03 2.82
N GLY A 20 10.16 14.46 1.58
CA GLY A 20 9.29 15.35 0.82
C GLY A 20 7.86 14.84 0.62
N LEU A 21 7.61 13.52 0.61
CA LEU A 21 6.24 12.98 0.54
C LEU A 21 5.42 13.33 1.80
N ILE A 22 6.09 13.41 2.95
CA ILE A 22 5.52 13.87 4.21
C ILE A 22 5.50 15.40 4.23
N ASP A 23 6.66 16.02 4.04
CA ASP A 23 6.88 17.45 4.31
C ASP A 23 6.09 18.37 3.36
N ASN A 24 5.95 17.99 2.08
CA ASN A 24 5.25 18.79 1.08
C ASN A 24 3.73 18.55 1.03
N HIS A 25 3.17 17.84 2.01
CA HIS A 25 1.74 17.56 2.09
C HIS A 25 1.18 16.71 0.93
N GLY A 26 2.04 16.07 0.14
CA GLY A 26 1.64 15.30 -1.05
C GLY A 26 1.01 13.95 -0.72
N GLY A 27 1.44 13.30 0.37
CA GLY A 27 1.00 11.94 0.70
C GLY A 27 1.59 10.89 -0.25
N LEU A 28 0.98 9.70 -0.29
CA LEU A 28 1.30 8.68 -1.28
C LEU A 28 0.33 8.83 -2.46
N LEU A 29 0.85 9.00 -3.68
CA LEU A 29 0.02 9.16 -4.88
C LEU A 29 0.07 7.90 -5.75
N CYS A 30 -1.05 7.54 -6.37
CA CYS A 30 -1.10 6.47 -7.37
C CYS A 30 -0.29 6.83 -8.63
N ASN A 31 0.07 5.83 -9.42
CA ASN A 31 0.89 6.02 -10.62
C ASN A 31 0.20 6.90 -11.64
N TRP A 32 -1.12 6.72 -11.82
CA TRP A 32 -1.93 7.58 -12.67
C TRP A 32 -1.80 9.06 -12.29
N TRP A 33 -1.97 9.42 -11.02
CA TRP A 33 -1.83 10.82 -10.57
C TRP A 33 -0.43 11.35 -10.85
N ARG A 34 0.61 10.58 -10.48
CA ARG A 34 2.01 10.98 -10.70
C ARG A 34 2.30 11.25 -12.18
N LYS A 35 1.68 10.48 -13.08
CA LYS A 35 1.82 10.62 -14.54
C LYS A 35 1.11 11.86 -15.09
N VAL A 36 -0.14 12.12 -14.69
CA VAL A 36 -0.96 13.18 -15.30
C VAL A 36 -0.87 14.52 -14.56
N GLY A 37 -0.38 14.54 -13.32
CA GLY A 37 -0.21 15.71 -12.47
C GLY A 37 -1.52 16.29 -11.91
N ARG A 38 -2.64 16.18 -12.63
CA ARG A 38 -3.96 16.67 -12.20
C ARG A 38 -5.09 15.75 -12.65
N ILE A 39 -5.96 15.38 -11.72
CA ILE A 39 -7.13 14.53 -11.95
C ILE A 39 -8.41 15.32 -11.68
N ARG A 40 -9.46 15.08 -12.48
CA ARG A 40 -10.81 15.65 -12.31
C ARG A 40 -11.76 14.62 -11.68
N PRO A 41 -12.76 15.04 -10.89
CA PRO A 41 -13.73 14.11 -10.28
C PRO A 41 -14.50 13.22 -11.26
N SER A 42 -14.73 13.67 -12.50
CA SER A 42 -15.32 12.81 -13.54
C SER A 42 -14.39 11.64 -13.90
N GLN A 43 -13.10 11.90 -14.06
CA GLN A 43 -12.10 10.89 -14.42
C GLN A 43 -11.90 9.87 -13.31
N VAL A 44 -12.02 10.28 -12.04
CA VAL A 44 -11.96 9.35 -10.89
C VAL A 44 -13.07 8.31 -11.01
N ARG A 45 -14.30 8.74 -11.27
CA ARG A 45 -15.47 7.85 -11.44
C ARG A 45 -15.29 6.87 -12.59
N ASP A 46 -14.67 7.31 -13.68
CA ASP A 46 -14.43 6.45 -14.85
C ASP A 46 -13.32 5.41 -14.62
N LYS A 47 -12.37 5.69 -13.72
CA LYS A 47 -11.20 4.82 -13.46
C LYS A 47 -11.35 3.90 -12.25
N LEU A 48 -12.07 4.32 -11.22
CA LEU A 48 -12.30 3.52 -10.02
C LEU A 48 -13.42 2.49 -10.26
N THR A 49 -13.09 1.43 -11.00
CA THR A 49 -14.03 0.37 -11.37
C THR A 49 -13.52 -1.00 -10.92
N ALA A 50 -14.43 -1.95 -10.72
CA ALA A 50 -14.07 -3.33 -10.40
C ALA A 50 -13.13 -3.96 -11.46
N THR A 51 -13.30 -3.62 -12.74
CA THR A 51 -12.41 -4.08 -13.82
C THR A 51 -11.01 -3.50 -13.69
N ALA A 52 -10.88 -2.21 -13.37
CA ALA A 52 -9.57 -1.60 -13.13
C ALA A 52 -8.89 -2.22 -11.91
N LEU A 53 -9.65 -2.53 -10.85
CA LEU A 53 -9.13 -3.19 -9.66
C LEU A 53 -8.64 -4.62 -9.98
N ASP A 54 -9.42 -5.39 -10.73
CA ASP A 54 -9.01 -6.73 -11.18
C ASP A 54 -7.72 -6.68 -12.01
N ARG A 55 -7.60 -5.70 -12.93
CA ARG A 55 -6.35 -5.47 -13.67
C ARG A 55 -5.19 -5.09 -12.75
N HIS A 56 -5.43 -4.26 -11.73
CA HIS A 56 -4.39 -3.90 -10.75
C HIS A 56 -3.83 -5.12 -10.04
N ILE A 57 -4.71 -6.03 -9.64
CA ILE A 57 -4.40 -7.20 -8.80
C ILE A 57 -3.77 -8.33 -9.61
N ASN A 58 -4.29 -8.60 -10.81
CA ASN A 58 -4.01 -9.82 -11.56
C ASN A 58 -3.22 -9.58 -12.86
N HIS A 59 -3.24 -8.35 -13.38
CA HIS A 59 -2.71 -8.00 -14.70
C HIS A 59 -1.87 -6.71 -14.65
N PHE A 60 -1.17 -6.50 -13.52
CA PHE A 60 -0.52 -5.22 -13.20
C PHE A 60 0.51 -4.78 -14.27
N ASP A 61 1.31 -5.72 -14.76
CA ASP A 61 2.35 -5.45 -15.75
C ASP A 61 1.89 -5.74 -17.20
N GLU A 62 0.63 -6.16 -17.40
CA GLU A 62 0.12 -6.39 -18.74
C GLU A 62 -0.08 -5.08 -19.49
N LEU A 63 0.29 -5.09 -20.76
CA LEU A 63 0.11 -3.94 -21.64
C LEU A 63 -1.38 -3.70 -21.89
N ASP A 64 -1.79 -2.45 -21.70
CA ASP A 64 -3.10 -2.02 -22.13
C ASP A 64 -3.25 -2.18 -23.65
N PRO A 65 -4.31 -2.86 -24.14
CA PRO A 65 -4.48 -3.11 -25.57
C PRO A 65 -4.54 -1.84 -26.43
N VAL A 66 -4.99 -0.72 -25.85
CA VAL A 66 -5.18 0.55 -26.56
C VAL A 66 -3.93 1.41 -26.45
N THR A 67 -3.44 1.65 -25.23
CA THR A 67 -2.32 2.58 -25.00
C THR A 67 -0.95 1.93 -25.17
N ARG A 68 -0.86 0.59 -25.18
CA ARG A 68 0.39 -0.19 -25.24
C ARG A 68 1.37 0.09 -24.11
N VAL A 69 0.87 0.63 -22.99
CA VAL A 69 1.63 0.90 -21.77
C VAL A 69 1.21 -0.11 -20.69
N PRO A 70 2.11 -0.58 -19.82
CA PRO A 70 1.73 -1.42 -18.68
C PRO A 70 0.65 -0.77 -17.82
N PHE A 71 -0.33 -1.54 -17.35
CA PHE A 71 -1.39 -1.02 -16.49
C PHE A 71 -0.82 -0.38 -15.22
N SER A 72 0.32 -0.86 -14.74
CA SER A 72 1.03 -0.34 -13.58
C SER A 72 1.29 1.16 -13.68
N GLU A 73 1.60 1.73 -14.85
CA GLU A 73 1.83 3.16 -15.00
C GLU A 73 0.57 4.03 -14.89
N ASP A 74 -0.59 3.44 -15.17
CA ASP A 74 -1.88 4.16 -15.27
C ASP A 74 -2.90 3.68 -14.22
N SER A 75 -2.42 2.87 -13.27
CA SER A 75 -3.20 2.36 -12.16
C SER A 75 -3.69 3.51 -11.25
N PRO A 76 -5.00 3.61 -10.99
CA PRO A 76 -5.55 4.56 -10.02
C PRO A 76 -5.42 4.06 -8.57
N PHE A 77 -4.72 2.95 -8.37
CA PHE A 77 -4.61 2.27 -7.08
C PHE A 77 -3.18 2.28 -6.54
N ILE A 78 -3.06 2.19 -5.22
CA ILE A 78 -1.82 2.13 -4.45
C ILE A 78 -1.84 0.83 -3.64
N SER A 79 -1.00 -0.12 -4.00
CA SER A 79 -0.79 -1.34 -3.21
C SER A 79 -0.09 -1.00 -1.90
N LEU A 80 -0.74 -1.29 -0.78
CA LEU A 80 -0.19 -1.27 0.57
C LEU A 80 -0.16 -2.71 1.09
N THR A 81 0.64 -2.99 2.11
CA THR A 81 0.61 -4.31 2.78
C THR A 81 0.23 -4.14 4.24
N SER A 82 -0.75 -4.91 4.71
CA SER A 82 -1.12 -5.05 6.13
C SER A 82 -0.47 -6.26 6.80
N GLY A 83 0.30 -7.05 6.03
CA GLY A 83 0.77 -8.36 6.45
C GLY A 83 -0.36 -9.39 6.43
N THR A 84 -0.02 -10.64 6.69
CA THR A 84 -1.01 -11.72 6.72
C THR A 84 -0.58 -12.84 7.66
N VAL A 85 -1.52 -13.71 7.99
CA VAL A 85 -1.29 -14.95 8.71
C VAL A 85 -1.72 -16.10 7.82
N GLU A 86 -0.75 -16.91 7.42
CA GLU A 86 -0.97 -18.14 6.69
C GLU A 86 -1.10 -19.28 7.69
N ARG A 87 -2.20 -20.02 7.63
CA ARG A 87 -2.45 -21.16 8.54
C ARG A 87 -1.97 -22.44 7.86
N ASP A 88 -0.97 -23.09 8.43
CA ASP A 88 -0.59 -24.46 8.05
C ASP A 88 -1.35 -25.43 8.95
N ALA A 89 -2.43 -26.00 8.39
CA ALA A 89 -3.28 -26.96 9.11
C ALA A 89 -2.57 -28.30 9.34
N PHE A 90 -1.64 -28.71 8.47
CA PHE A 90 -0.91 -29.96 8.60
C PHE A 90 0.11 -29.89 9.73
N ALA A 91 0.88 -28.80 9.79
CA ALA A 91 1.83 -28.54 10.86
C ALA A 91 1.19 -27.91 12.12
N ALA A 92 -0.12 -27.66 12.09
CA ALA A 92 -0.89 -26.98 13.14
C ALA A 92 -0.23 -25.67 13.63
N THR A 93 0.33 -24.90 12.69
CA THR A 93 1.07 -23.66 12.98
C THR A 93 0.61 -22.49 12.13
N ASN A 94 0.91 -21.28 12.60
CA ASN A 94 0.61 -20.04 11.90
C ASN A 94 1.91 -19.38 11.45
N HIS A 95 2.03 -19.12 10.15
CA HIS A 95 3.12 -18.35 9.58
C HIS A 95 2.71 -16.88 9.44
N VAL A 96 3.29 -16.03 10.27
CA VAL A 96 3.07 -14.59 10.22
C VAL A 96 3.99 -13.96 9.18
N ARG A 97 3.41 -13.36 8.14
CA ARG A 97 4.12 -12.55 7.15
C ARG A 97 3.89 -11.08 7.52
N ARG A 98 4.92 -10.43 8.07
CA ARG A 98 4.79 -9.06 8.57
C ARG A 98 4.70 -8.09 7.40
N ALA A 99 3.86 -7.07 7.52
CA ALA A 99 3.73 -5.99 6.54
C ALA A 99 5.08 -5.38 6.13
N ARG A 100 5.96 -5.18 7.12
CA ARG A 100 7.31 -4.62 6.89
C ARG A 100 8.16 -5.50 5.96
N ASP A 101 8.09 -6.82 6.08
CA ASP A 101 8.92 -7.72 5.29
C ASP A 101 8.50 -7.68 3.82
N THR A 102 7.18 -7.73 3.56
CA THR A 102 6.61 -7.53 2.21
C THR A 102 6.95 -6.14 1.65
N ALA A 103 6.83 -5.10 2.48
CA ALA A 103 7.15 -3.74 2.06
C ALA A 103 8.64 -3.56 1.72
N LEU A 104 9.56 -4.19 2.45
CA LEU A 104 10.98 -4.20 2.10
C LEU A 104 11.21 -4.89 0.75
N TRP A 105 10.55 -6.02 0.53
CA TRP A 105 10.63 -6.76 -0.72
C TRP A 105 10.21 -5.90 -1.92
N PHE A 106 9.09 -5.19 -1.83
CA PHE A 106 8.66 -4.27 -2.87
C PHE A 106 9.54 -3.02 -2.98
N GLY A 107 9.90 -2.41 -1.84
CA GLY A 107 10.68 -1.18 -1.83
C GLY A 107 12.12 -1.34 -2.29
N THR A 108 12.65 -2.57 -2.26
CA THR A 108 13.94 -2.92 -2.87
C THR A 108 13.82 -3.42 -4.30
N GLU A 109 12.60 -3.40 -4.86
CA GLU A 109 12.26 -4.00 -6.14
C GLU A 109 12.76 -5.44 -6.26
N TYR A 110 12.37 -6.31 -5.32
CA TYR A 110 12.74 -7.72 -5.33
C TYR A 110 14.26 -7.92 -5.25
N GLY A 111 14.95 -7.05 -4.51
CA GLY A 111 16.39 -7.10 -4.27
C GLY A 111 17.27 -6.42 -5.33
N LYS A 112 16.69 -5.69 -6.30
CA LYS A 112 17.48 -4.86 -7.24
C LYS A 112 18.18 -3.69 -6.55
N HIS A 113 17.59 -3.18 -5.46
CA HIS A 113 18.14 -2.08 -4.69
C HIS A 113 18.51 -2.53 -3.27
N GLU A 114 19.55 -1.90 -2.73
CA GLU A 114 20.08 -2.24 -1.40
C GLU A 114 19.33 -1.56 -0.27
N PHE A 115 18.39 -0.68 -0.60
CA PHE A 115 17.65 0.08 0.37
C PHE A 115 16.22 0.35 -0.10
N ALA A 116 15.36 0.59 0.87
CA ALA A 116 13.95 0.90 0.67
C ALA A 116 13.50 1.97 1.67
N TYR A 117 12.52 2.77 1.25
CA TYR A 117 11.76 3.62 2.15
C TYR A 117 10.43 2.98 2.47
N LEU A 118 10.11 2.91 3.75
CA LEU A 118 8.86 2.36 4.25
C LEU A 118 8.00 3.46 4.85
N TYR A 119 6.77 3.60 4.34
CA TYR A 119 5.79 4.54 4.86
C TYR A 119 4.76 3.77 5.66
N THR A 120 4.69 4.05 6.96
CA THR A 120 3.65 3.48 7.83
C THR A 120 2.45 4.40 7.81
N CYS A 121 1.26 3.88 7.49
CA CYS A 121 0.04 4.65 7.39
C CYS A 121 -1.17 3.83 7.83
N TRP A 122 -2.32 4.48 7.98
CA TRP A 122 -3.60 3.79 8.11
C TRP A 122 -4.55 4.16 6.97
N VAL A 123 -5.48 3.26 6.66
CA VAL A 123 -6.55 3.47 5.68
C VAL A 123 -7.88 2.94 6.23
N LEU A 124 -8.99 3.34 5.62
CA LEU A 124 -10.33 2.88 5.99
C LEU A 124 -10.77 1.73 5.08
N LEU A 125 -11.27 0.65 5.66
CA LEU A 125 -11.86 -0.47 4.95
C LEU A 125 -13.39 -0.49 5.16
N ALA A 126 -14.12 -0.83 4.10
CA ALA A 126 -15.53 -1.16 4.18
C ALA A 126 -15.75 -2.67 4.37
N PRO A 127 -16.86 -3.10 5.00
CA PRO A 127 -17.20 -4.52 5.12
C PRO A 127 -17.54 -5.21 3.78
N ARG A 128 -17.69 -4.43 2.70
CA ARG A 128 -18.03 -4.91 1.36
C ARG A 128 -17.18 -4.15 0.34
N PRO A 129 -16.90 -4.74 -0.84
CA PRO A 129 -16.24 -4.04 -1.94
C PRO A 129 -16.94 -2.73 -2.26
N ALA A 130 -16.18 -1.64 -2.38
CA ALA A 130 -16.70 -0.30 -2.62
C ALA A 130 -15.77 0.50 -3.52
N VAL A 131 -15.35 -0.08 -4.65
CA VAL A 131 -14.24 0.39 -5.50
C VAL A 131 -14.40 1.86 -5.90
N GLU A 132 -15.63 2.28 -6.18
CA GLU A 132 -16.01 3.62 -6.61
C GLU A 132 -15.86 4.69 -5.50
N VAL A 133 -15.78 4.27 -4.23
CA VAL A 133 -15.63 5.17 -3.07
C VAL A 133 -14.14 5.42 -2.81
N GLU A 134 -13.65 6.57 -3.27
CA GLU A 134 -12.23 6.96 -3.21
C GLU A 134 -11.62 6.87 -1.80
N GLY A 135 -12.32 7.36 -0.78
CA GLY A 135 -11.80 7.42 0.60
C GLY A 135 -11.76 6.08 1.35
N VAL A 136 -12.13 4.97 0.70
CA VAL A 136 -12.19 3.63 1.31
C VAL A 136 -11.27 2.70 0.52
N ALA A 137 -10.32 2.07 1.17
CA ALA A 137 -9.44 1.07 0.57
C ALA A 137 -10.13 -0.31 0.45
N GLU A 138 -9.56 -1.16 -0.38
CA GLU A 138 -10.04 -2.52 -0.63
C GLU A 138 -9.07 -3.56 -0.03
N GLU A 139 -9.57 -4.45 0.83
CA GLU A 139 -8.80 -5.60 1.32
C GLU A 139 -8.90 -6.75 0.32
N VAL A 140 -8.13 -6.64 -0.75
CA VAL A 140 -8.27 -7.46 -1.97
C VAL A 140 -7.82 -8.92 -1.80
N ARG A 141 -7.25 -9.25 -0.64
CA ARG A 141 -6.74 -10.59 -0.31
C ARG A 141 -7.54 -11.30 0.79
N ASP A 142 -8.55 -10.65 1.37
CA ASP A 142 -9.50 -11.30 2.28
C ASP A 142 -10.45 -12.19 1.48
N LEU A 143 -10.50 -13.48 1.82
CA LEU A 143 -11.30 -14.47 1.10
C LEU A 143 -12.81 -14.32 1.29
N ASN A 144 -13.26 -13.64 2.34
CA ASN A 144 -14.67 -13.37 2.57
C ASN A 144 -15.17 -12.19 1.73
N ALA A 145 -14.31 -11.20 1.49
CA ALA A 145 -14.59 -10.04 0.65
C ALA A 145 -14.31 -10.31 -0.85
N TYR A 146 -13.19 -10.97 -1.17
CA TYR A 146 -12.70 -11.22 -2.52
C TYR A 146 -12.41 -12.71 -2.73
N ARG A 147 -13.39 -13.43 -3.29
CA ARG A 147 -13.37 -14.90 -3.40
C ARG A 147 -12.59 -15.48 -4.58
N ARG A 148 -12.13 -14.62 -5.50
CA ARG A 148 -11.37 -15.09 -6.66
C ARG A 148 -9.98 -15.51 -6.21
N TYR A 149 -9.49 -16.61 -6.78
CA TYR A 149 -8.12 -17.05 -6.52
C TYR A 149 -7.12 -15.94 -6.84
N SER A 150 -6.07 -15.83 -6.03
CA SER A 150 -4.90 -15.05 -6.40
C SER A 150 -3.62 -15.63 -5.83
N ALA A 151 -2.58 -15.70 -6.67
CA ALA A 151 -1.26 -16.21 -6.29
C ALA A 151 -0.55 -15.31 -5.26
N TYR A 152 -0.99 -14.05 -5.12
CA TYR A 152 -0.39 -13.03 -4.26
C TYR A 152 -1.13 -12.87 -2.92
N GLN A 153 -1.97 -13.84 -2.54
CA GLN A 153 -2.75 -13.79 -1.30
C GLN A 153 -1.88 -13.54 -0.06
N THR A 154 -0.65 -14.07 -0.06
CA THR A 154 0.28 -14.01 1.07
C THR A 154 0.97 -12.65 1.25
N GLU A 155 0.74 -11.69 0.35
CA GLU A 155 1.33 -10.35 0.44
C GLU A 155 0.56 -9.44 1.41
N GLY A 156 -0.68 -9.81 1.74
CA GLY A 156 -1.56 -9.01 2.61
C GLY A 156 -1.91 -7.66 1.98
N GLU A 157 -2.16 -7.65 0.67
CA GLU A 157 -2.39 -6.40 -0.05
C GLU A 157 -3.71 -5.73 0.36
N VAL A 158 -3.59 -4.45 0.68
CA VAL A 158 -4.69 -3.50 0.85
C VAL A 158 -4.52 -2.41 -0.20
N THR A 159 -5.55 -2.19 -1.01
CA THR A 159 -5.50 -1.29 -2.16
C THR A 159 -6.13 0.05 -1.79
N ALA A 160 -5.30 1.08 -1.58
CA ALA A 160 -5.79 2.45 -1.49
C ALA A 160 -6.05 3.03 -2.88
N LYS A 161 -6.90 4.06 -2.97
CA LYS A 161 -7.34 4.65 -4.24
C LYS A 161 -6.80 6.06 -4.33
N ILE A 162 -6.27 6.43 -5.49
CA ILE A 162 -5.87 7.79 -5.88
C ILE A 162 -4.73 8.37 -5.04
N MET A 163 -4.95 8.57 -3.74
CA MET A 163 -3.96 9.01 -2.78
C MET A 163 -4.18 8.40 -1.38
N VAL A 164 -3.10 8.20 -0.64
CA VAL A 164 -3.13 8.13 0.83
C VAL A 164 -2.79 9.51 1.35
N PRO A 165 -3.74 10.24 1.98
CA PRO A 165 -3.50 11.57 2.54
C PRO A 165 -2.30 11.63 3.47
N GLY A 166 -1.55 12.73 3.40
CA GLY A 166 -0.34 12.91 4.20
C GLY A 166 -0.59 12.81 5.71
N ASN A 167 -1.73 13.27 6.21
CA ASN A 167 -2.08 13.15 7.63
C ASN A 167 -2.41 11.72 8.08
N GLN A 168 -2.57 10.76 7.16
CA GLN A 168 -2.71 9.33 7.46
C GLN A 168 -1.37 8.60 7.50
N ILE A 169 -0.27 9.27 7.14
CA ILE A 169 1.09 8.71 7.15
C ILE A 169 1.75 9.07 8.46
N LYS A 170 2.12 8.06 9.26
CA LYS A 170 2.78 8.23 10.56
C LYS A 170 4.25 8.62 10.43
N SER A 171 4.96 7.92 9.55
CA SER A 171 6.40 8.12 9.39
C SER A 171 6.91 7.53 8.08
N CYS A 172 8.10 7.98 7.70
CA CYS A 172 8.96 7.35 6.70
C CYS A 172 10.19 6.75 7.40
N GLU A 173 10.51 5.50 7.10
CA GLU A 173 11.73 4.83 7.58
C GLU A 173 12.61 4.46 6.39
N LYS A 174 13.92 4.69 6.48
CA LYS A 174 14.89 4.11 5.54
C LYS A 174 15.47 2.83 6.11
N TRP A 175 15.50 1.79 5.30
CA TRP A 175 16.09 0.51 5.62
C TRP A 175 17.13 0.14 4.58
N GLU A 176 18.29 -0.29 5.04
CA GLU A 176 19.43 -0.65 4.20
C GLU A 176 19.85 -2.10 4.47
N LEU A 177 20.22 -2.81 3.40
CA LEU A 177 20.69 -4.18 3.46
C LEU A 177 22.13 -4.21 3.96
N ASN A 178 22.34 -4.72 5.17
CA ASN A 178 23.67 -5.07 5.63
C ASN A 178 24.09 -6.39 4.97
N ARG A 179 24.92 -6.31 3.91
CA ARG A 179 25.40 -7.48 3.16
C ARG A 179 26.11 -8.52 4.04
N SER A 180 26.91 -8.08 5.02
CA SER A 180 27.65 -8.98 5.91
C SER A 180 26.71 -9.80 6.80
N LYS A 181 25.60 -9.20 7.24
CA LYS A 181 24.60 -9.85 8.10
C LYS A 181 23.43 -10.46 7.31
N LYS A 182 23.37 -10.22 5.99
CA LYS A 182 22.24 -10.55 5.10
C LYS A 182 20.90 -10.11 5.71
N ALA A 183 20.88 -8.94 6.34
CA ALA A 183 19.73 -8.46 7.10
C ALA A 183 19.55 -6.95 6.88
N PHE A 184 18.29 -6.52 6.78
CA PHE A 184 17.97 -5.10 6.74
C PHE A 184 18.09 -4.49 8.14
N HIS A 185 18.62 -3.27 8.20
CA HIS A 185 18.55 -2.45 9.40
C HIS A 185 18.04 -1.05 9.06
N ARG A 186 17.34 -0.46 10.01
CA ARG A 186 16.79 0.88 9.88
C ARG A 186 17.91 1.90 10.06
N THR A 187 18.10 2.79 9.08
CA THR A 187 19.13 3.85 9.10
C THR A 187 18.56 5.23 9.33
N LEU A 188 17.28 5.44 8.99
CA LEU A 188 16.60 6.72 9.20
C LEU A 188 15.15 6.50 9.64
N VAL A 189 14.66 7.40 10.49
CA VAL A 189 13.24 7.57 10.82
C VAL A 189 12.90 9.04 10.69
N HIS A 190 11.91 9.36 9.86
CA HIS A 190 11.33 10.69 9.70
C HIS A 190 9.86 10.65 10.13
N PRO A 191 9.54 11.11 11.36
CA PRO A 191 8.16 11.14 11.83
C PRO A 191 7.38 12.25 11.12
N ASN A 192 6.08 12.05 10.92
CA ASN A 192 5.20 13.09 10.39
C ASN A 192 4.55 13.88 11.54
N PRO A 193 4.89 15.16 11.74
CA PRO A 193 4.31 15.97 12.82
C PRO A 193 2.82 16.29 12.61
N ARG A 194 2.28 16.05 11.41
CA ARG A 194 0.87 16.29 11.05
C ARG A 194 0.05 15.01 10.99
N PHE A 195 0.62 13.91 11.50
CA PHE A 195 -0.08 12.64 11.57
C PHE A 195 -1.32 12.75 12.47
N THR A 196 -2.44 12.23 11.98
CA THR A 196 -3.68 12.09 12.73
C THR A 196 -3.80 10.64 13.17
N GLU A 197 -3.77 10.41 14.48
CA GLU A 197 -4.00 9.08 15.06
C GLU A 197 -5.41 8.59 14.67
N PRO A 198 -5.57 7.33 14.25
CA PRO A 198 -6.84 6.81 13.75
C PRO A 198 -7.96 6.77 14.80
N GLU A 199 -7.61 6.81 16.09
CA GLU A 199 -8.51 6.96 17.22
C GLU A 199 -9.37 8.24 17.13
N ALA A 200 -8.95 9.23 16.34
CA ALA A 200 -9.76 10.40 16.02
C ALA A 200 -11.01 10.08 15.16
N LEU A 201 -11.03 8.95 14.44
CA LEU A 201 -12.13 8.56 13.54
C LEU A 201 -13.09 7.53 14.12
N SER A 202 -12.67 6.79 15.15
CA SER A 202 -13.49 5.74 15.75
C SER A 202 -13.28 5.75 17.26
N ASN A 203 -14.39 5.64 18.00
CA ASN A 203 -14.35 5.43 19.43
C ASN A 203 -13.48 4.21 19.75
N VAL A 204 -12.41 4.40 20.50
CA VAL A 204 -11.75 3.30 21.20
C VAL A 204 -12.72 2.88 22.31
N ARG A 205 -13.42 1.77 22.10
CA ARG A 205 -14.13 1.09 23.21
C ARG A 205 -13.16 0.12 23.83
N GLU A 206 -12.45 0.58 24.85
CA GLU A 206 -11.65 -0.29 25.70
C GLU A 206 -12.59 -1.12 26.58
N LEU A 207 -12.47 -2.45 26.54
CA LEU A 207 -13.03 -3.32 27.56
C LEU A 207 -12.15 -3.18 28.80
N ILE A 208 -12.72 -2.64 29.88
CA ILE A 208 -12.19 -2.85 31.24
C ILE A 208 -12.29 -4.33 31.56
#